data_AF-A0A840NHJ0-F1
#
_entry.id   AF-A0A840NHJ0-F1
#
_cell.length_a   1.000
_cell.length_b   1.000
_cell.length_c   1.000
_cell.angle_alpha   90.00
_cell.angle_beta   90.00
_cell.angle_gamma   90.00
#
_symmetry.space_group_name_H-M   'P 1'
#
loop_
_entity.id
_entity.type
_entity.pdbx_description
1 polymer ?
#
loop_
_entity_poly.entity_id
_entity_poly.type
_entity_poly.pdbx_seq_one_letter_code
_entity_poly.pdbx_strand_id
1 'polypeptide(L)'
;MARVPQQDRPAEASTITYTRREGQAIIAIDRPKALNSLNFLAFQEIQDALRVAERDDSVAVIVITGTGSKAFCAGADLHEHWELCQRPRDYVPWVREFIAMQTAIVRCGKPTIARLNGLVVGAGNELALACDLAIAGDDVVIREVGPLVGSVSGIGVTQWLPLMIGDRRAREVVLLSEDLPAATAHDWGLINKVVPAAELDSAVDAAARRLTDTFPESLRFTRALVNQAKEAAWASSAALAGEWLAIHSGSVETRRGMGSFIEKRPVDHAELRERAARDESPEFPHGPPVGSCPSCGTADLPATFRWCGACGAELAAS
;
A
#
# COMPACT_ATOMS: atom_id res chain seq x y z
N MET A 1 7.98 -19.45 19.47
CA MET A 1 8.42 -18.38 18.57
C MET A 1 9.53 -18.93 17.69
N ALA A 2 9.24 -19.28 16.44
CA ALA A 2 10.27 -19.65 15.47
C ALA A 2 10.59 -18.39 14.66
N ARG A 3 11.83 -17.89 14.75
CA ARG A 3 12.27 -16.75 13.91
C ARG A 3 12.41 -17.23 12.47
N VAL A 4 11.93 -16.42 11.53
CA VAL A 4 12.18 -16.60 10.10
C VAL A 4 13.71 -16.55 9.87
N PRO A 5 14.33 -17.47 9.10
CA PRO A 5 15.77 -17.45 8.88
C PRO A 5 16.20 -16.13 8.21
N GLN A 6 17.00 -15.32 8.92
CA GLN A 6 17.60 -14.11 8.37
C GLN A 6 18.81 -14.52 7.51
N GLN A 7 18.71 -14.41 6.18
CA GLN A 7 19.89 -14.37 5.32
C GLN A 7 20.43 -12.93 5.29
N ASP A 8 21.69 -12.75 5.72
CA ASP A 8 22.59 -11.61 5.54
C ASP A 8 21.93 -10.22 5.37
N ARG A 9 21.19 -9.77 6.38
CA ARG A 9 20.74 -8.37 6.50
C ARG A 9 21.41 -7.69 7.70
N PRO A 10 21.74 -6.38 7.62
CA PRO A 10 22.16 -5.63 8.80
C PRO A 10 21.10 -5.77 9.90
N ALA A 11 21.54 -5.75 11.17
CA ALA A 11 20.73 -6.12 12.35
C ALA A 11 19.63 -5.10 12.69
N GLU A 12 18.69 -4.87 11.77
CA GLU A 12 17.43 -4.20 12.07
C GLU A 12 16.52 -5.13 12.88
N ALA A 13 15.75 -4.54 13.79
CA ALA A 13 14.73 -5.27 14.53
C ALA A 13 13.66 -5.76 13.55
N SER A 14 13.25 -7.02 13.68
CA SER A 14 12.19 -7.59 12.84
C SER A 14 10.90 -6.76 12.98
N THR A 15 10.22 -6.59 11.85
CA THR A 15 8.99 -5.80 11.69
C THR A 15 7.74 -6.65 11.75
N ILE A 16 7.89 -7.98 11.81
CA ILE A 16 6.78 -8.92 11.95
C ILE A 16 7.05 -9.93 13.06
N THR A 17 5.98 -10.61 13.48
CA THR A 17 6.09 -11.87 14.21
C THR A 17 5.49 -13.01 13.39
N TYR A 18 6.07 -14.19 13.54
CA TYR A 18 5.59 -15.42 12.92
C TYR A 18 5.28 -16.48 13.98
N THR A 19 4.05 -16.96 14.01
CA THR A 19 3.61 -18.01 14.95
C THR A 19 2.88 -19.12 14.23
N ARG A 20 3.25 -20.37 14.49
CA ARG A 20 2.53 -21.55 13.98
C ARG A 20 1.73 -22.20 15.11
N ARG A 21 0.45 -22.49 14.88
CA ARG A 21 -0.40 -23.25 15.80
C ARG A 21 -1.55 -23.91 15.06
N GLU A 22 -1.91 -25.14 15.42
CA GLU A 22 -3.17 -25.79 15.00
C GLU A 22 -3.47 -25.73 13.48
N GLY A 23 -2.46 -25.97 12.64
CA GLY A 23 -2.62 -25.89 11.17
C GLY A 23 -2.58 -24.46 10.59
N GLN A 24 -2.31 -23.46 11.42
CA GLN A 24 -2.29 -22.05 11.05
C GLN A 24 -0.86 -21.50 11.12
N ALA A 25 -0.51 -20.64 10.17
CA ALA A 25 0.62 -19.73 10.27
C ALA A 25 0.10 -18.30 10.42
N ILE A 26 0.47 -17.61 11.50
CA ILE A 26 0.07 -16.25 11.81
C ILE A 26 1.26 -15.33 11.54
N ILE A 27 1.07 -14.41 10.61
CA ILE A 27 2.00 -13.36 10.23
C ILE A 27 1.42 -12.05 10.76
N ALA A 28 2.01 -11.49 11.81
CA ALA A 28 1.54 -10.24 12.41
C ALA A 28 2.56 -9.11 12.20
N ILE A 29 2.15 -8.00 11.59
CA ILE A 29 2.97 -6.79 11.51
C ILE A 29 3.14 -6.24 12.92
N ASP A 30 4.38 -6.11 13.39
CA ASP A 30 4.73 -5.73 14.76
C ASP A 30 5.47 -4.39 14.80
N ARG A 31 4.78 -3.35 14.31
CA ARG A 31 5.24 -1.96 14.38
C ARG A 31 4.18 -1.08 15.06
N PRO A 32 3.69 -1.41 16.27
CA PRO A 32 2.51 -0.77 16.85
C PRO A 32 2.71 0.73 17.14
N LYS A 33 3.95 1.18 17.36
CA LYS A 33 4.28 2.62 17.50
C LYS A 33 4.05 3.40 16.21
N ALA A 34 4.21 2.75 15.06
CA ALA A 34 3.92 3.30 13.73
C ALA A 34 2.56 2.82 13.19
N LEU A 35 1.66 2.38 14.08
CA LEU A 35 0.35 1.83 13.70
C LEU A 35 0.44 0.72 12.65
N ASN A 36 1.48 -0.12 12.75
CA ASN A 36 1.74 -1.23 11.84
C ASN A 36 1.89 -0.79 10.37
N SER A 37 2.42 0.41 10.12
CA SER A 37 2.76 0.84 8.77
C SER A 37 3.78 -0.10 8.12
N LEU A 38 3.70 -0.25 6.79
CA LEU A 38 4.58 -1.10 6.02
C LEU A 38 5.77 -0.31 5.48
N ASN A 39 6.98 -0.74 5.85
CA ASN A 39 8.23 -0.27 5.26
C ASN A 39 8.82 -1.36 4.34
N PHE A 40 9.93 -1.05 3.69
CA PHE A 40 10.61 -1.97 2.79
C PHE A 40 10.96 -3.31 3.46
N LEU A 41 11.45 -3.26 4.71
CA LEU A 41 11.79 -4.46 5.47
C LEU A 41 10.55 -5.34 5.74
N ALA A 42 9.41 -4.75 6.08
CA ALA A 42 8.16 -5.48 6.31
C ALA A 42 7.69 -6.24 5.06
N PHE A 43 7.82 -5.64 3.87
CA PHE A 43 7.49 -6.33 2.62
C PHE A 43 8.32 -7.61 2.44
N GLN A 44 9.63 -7.52 2.69
CA GLN A 44 10.54 -8.64 2.56
C GLN A 44 10.24 -9.73 3.59
N GLU A 45 10.05 -9.35 4.85
CA GLU A 45 9.80 -10.30 5.92
C GLU A 45 8.43 -11.00 5.77
N ILE A 46 7.39 -10.30 5.31
CA ILE A 46 6.10 -10.92 4.97
C ILE A 46 6.28 -11.94 3.86
N GLN A 47 7.02 -11.62 2.80
CA GLN A 47 7.32 -12.58 1.72
C GLN A 47 8.11 -13.79 2.20
N ASP A 48 9.11 -13.59 3.06
CA ASP A 48 9.88 -14.68 3.67
C ASP A 48 8.97 -15.58 4.51
N ALA A 49 8.10 -14.99 5.33
CA ALA A 49 7.14 -15.71 6.16
C ALA A 49 6.11 -16.49 5.34
N LEU A 50 5.61 -15.91 4.24
CA LEU A 50 4.73 -16.59 3.29
C LEU A 50 5.45 -17.80 2.65
N ARG A 51 6.70 -17.64 2.21
CA ARG A 51 7.50 -18.74 1.65
C ARG A 51 7.74 -19.86 2.65
N VAL A 52 7.97 -19.53 3.92
CA VAL A 52 8.11 -20.51 5.01
C VAL A 52 6.78 -21.25 5.22
N ALA A 53 5.68 -20.51 5.36
CA ALA A 53 4.36 -21.09 5.58
C ALA A 53 3.90 -21.96 4.42
N GLU A 54 4.15 -21.55 3.18
CA GLU A 54 3.78 -22.28 1.96
C GLU A 54 4.48 -23.65 1.89
N ARG A 55 5.75 -23.73 2.27
CA ARG A 55 6.55 -24.98 2.22
C ARG A 55 6.32 -25.93 3.41
N ASP A 56 5.65 -25.46 4.46
CA ASP A 56 5.38 -26.26 5.66
C ASP A 56 4.04 -26.99 5.52
N ASP A 57 4.05 -28.26 5.11
CA ASP A 57 2.82 -29.06 4.93
C ASP A 57 1.95 -29.18 6.20
N SER A 58 2.48 -28.84 7.38
CA SER A 58 1.66 -28.77 8.61
C SER A 58 0.80 -27.50 8.71
N VAL A 59 1.01 -26.52 7.82
CA VAL A 59 0.21 -25.30 7.71
C VAL A 59 -0.83 -25.48 6.60
N ALA A 60 -2.11 -25.35 6.96
CA ALA A 60 -3.24 -25.37 6.04
C ALA A 60 -3.74 -23.97 5.67
N VAL A 61 -3.57 -22.98 6.55
CA VAL A 61 -4.07 -21.61 6.35
C VAL A 61 -3.10 -20.59 6.93
N ILE A 62 -3.01 -19.43 6.28
CA ILE A 62 -2.20 -18.29 6.71
C ILE A 62 -3.12 -17.18 7.21
N VAL A 63 -2.86 -16.64 8.39
CA VAL A 63 -3.56 -15.48 8.94
C VAL A 63 -2.60 -14.29 8.92
N ILE A 64 -3.01 -13.19 8.30
CA ILE A 64 -2.28 -11.93 8.29
C ILE A 64 -3.01 -10.93 9.20
N THR A 65 -2.28 -10.25 10.08
CA THR A 65 -2.84 -9.28 11.06
C THR A 65 -1.84 -8.17 11.39
N GLY A 66 -2.27 -7.13 12.10
CA GLY A 66 -1.40 -6.24 12.87
C GLY A 66 -1.36 -6.63 14.35
N THR A 67 -0.27 -6.32 15.07
CA THR A 67 -0.23 -6.44 16.52
C THR A 67 -0.99 -5.31 17.22
N GLY A 68 -1.47 -5.58 18.44
CA GLY A 68 -2.28 -4.63 19.20
C GLY A 68 -3.72 -4.49 18.68
N SER A 69 -4.42 -3.46 19.15
CA SER A 69 -5.82 -3.20 18.79
C SER A 69 -6.02 -2.01 17.86
N LYS A 70 -5.07 -1.07 17.81
CA LYS A 70 -5.26 0.23 17.14
C LYS A 70 -5.32 0.16 15.61
N ALA A 71 -4.54 -0.74 15.01
CA ALA A 71 -4.42 -0.82 13.57
C ALA A 71 -4.03 -2.23 13.12
N PHE A 72 -4.66 -2.69 12.06
CA PHE A 72 -4.18 -3.80 11.26
C PHE A 72 -2.92 -3.32 10.52
N CYS A 73 -3.07 -2.22 9.78
CA CYS A 73 -2.00 -1.51 9.11
C CYS A 73 -2.50 -0.12 8.71
N ALA A 74 -1.80 0.93 9.11
CA ALA A 74 -2.12 2.31 8.78
C ALA A 74 -1.59 2.77 7.40
N GLY A 75 -1.07 1.85 6.58
CA GLY A 75 -0.60 2.12 5.22
C GLY A 75 0.90 2.03 5.08
N ALA A 76 1.43 2.64 4.01
CA ALA A 76 2.87 2.72 3.79
C ALA A 76 3.53 3.64 4.81
N ASP A 77 4.79 3.36 5.15
CA ASP A 77 5.59 4.23 6.00
C ASP A 77 5.93 5.53 5.26
N LEU A 78 5.20 6.61 5.56
CA LEU A 78 5.38 7.89 4.88
C LEU A 78 6.73 8.58 5.19
N HIS A 79 7.41 8.21 6.28
CA HIS A 79 8.76 8.72 6.54
C HIS A 79 9.78 8.09 5.59
N GLU A 80 9.73 6.76 5.42
CA GLU A 80 10.56 6.06 4.44
C GLU A 80 10.23 6.52 3.01
N HIS A 81 8.95 6.69 2.70
CA HIS A 81 8.50 7.18 1.40
C HIS A 81 9.06 8.58 1.12
N TRP A 82 9.02 9.50 2.07
CA TRP A 82 9.56 10.86 1.94
C TRP A 82 11.06 10.89 1.61
N GLU A 83 11.84 9.98 2.20
CA GLU A 83 13.27 9.85 1.93
C GLU A 83 13.54 9.32 0.51
N LEU A 84 12.70 8.40 0.03
CA LEU A 84 12.84 7.81 -1.30
C LEU A 84 12.31 8.72 -2.43
N CYS A 85 11.34 9.59 -2.14
CA CYS A 85 10.74 10.53 -3.10
C CYS A 85 11.69 11.63 -3.60
N GLN A 86 12.91 11.73 -3.05
CA GLN A 86 13.87 12.74 -3.49
C GLN A 86 14.27 12.56 -4.95
N ARG A 87 14.29 11.31 -5.44
CA ARG A 87 14.49 10.97 -6.85
C ARG A 87 13.54 9.83 -7.22
N PRO A 88 12.62 10.00 -8.20
CA PRO A 88 11.64 8.97 -8.59
C PRO A 88 12.21 7.56 -8.75
N ARG A 89 13.41 7.43 -9.34
CA ARG A 89 14.07 6.14 -9.55
C ARG A 89 14.45 5.40 -8.26
N ASP A 90 14.66 6.11 -7.16
CA ASP A 90 15.01 5.50 -5.86
C ASP A 90 13.78 4.86 -5.21
N TYR A 91 12.58 5.29 -5.60
CA TYR A 91 11.32 4.73 -5.11
C TYR A 91 10.87 3.47 -5.89
N VAL A 92 11.37 3.28 -7.12
CA VAL A 92 11.05 2.11 -7.95
C VAL A 92 11.30 0.76 -7.24
N PRO A 93 12.45 0.50 -6.58
CA PRO A 93 12.67 -0.74 -5.84
C PRO A 93 11.62 -0.97 -4.76
N TRP A 94 11.22 0.08 -4.04
CA TRP A 94 10.20 -0.01 -2.99
C TRP A 94 8.85 -0.43 -3.57
N VAL A 95 8.43 0.20 -4.67
CA VAL A 95 7.18 -0.13 -5.36
C VAL A 95 7.18 -1.56 -5.89
N ARG A 96 8.31 -2.01 -6.44
CA ARG A 96 8.47 -3.40 -6.91
C ARG A 96 8.36 -4.41 -5.78
N GLU A 97 8.95 -4.09 -4.63
CA GLU A 97 8.88 -4.96 -3.45
C GLU A 97 7.46 -5.02 -2.89
N PHE A 98 6.73 -3.90 -2.91
CA PHE A 98 5.31 -3.88 -2.53
C PHE A 98 4.45 -4.75 -3.47
N ILE A 99 4.65 -4.62 -4.79
CA ILE A 99 4.00 -5.48 -5.79
C ILE A 99 4.39 -6.96 -5.59
N ALA A 100 5.64 -7.25 -5.26
CA ALA A 100 6.11 -8.61 -5.01
C ALA A 100 5.43 -9.23 -3.78
N MET A 101 5.30 -8.48 -2.67
CA MET A 101 4.56 -8.91 -1.49
C MET A 101 3.10 -9.23 -1.82
N GLN A 102 2.41 -8.32 -2.51
CA GLN A 102 1.01 -8.51 -2.90
C GLN A 102 0.84 -9.73 -3.82
N THR A 103 1.75 -9.89 -4.78
CA THR A 103 1.79 -11.05 -5.68
C THR A 103 2.01 -12.35 -4.92
N ALA A 104 2.90 -12.36 -3.92
CA ALA A 104 3.18 -13.55 -3.10
C ALA A 104 1.93 -14.01 -2.32
N ILE A 105 1.11 -13.08 -1.83
CA ILE A 105 -0.15 -13.40 -1.14
C ILE A 105 -1.17 -13.98 -2.13
N VAL A 106 -1.39 -13.30 -3.28
CA VAL A 106 -2.35 -13.73 -4.29
C VAL A 106 -1.98 -15.12 -4.85
N ARG A 107 -0.69 -15.39 -5.04
CA ARG A 107 -0.17 -16.65 -5.60
C ARG A 107 0.13 -17.74 -4.60
N CYS A 108 0.02 -17.47 -3.30
CA CYS A 108 0.32 -18.45 -2.27
C CYS A 108 -0.48 -19.74 -2.49
N GLY A 109 0.17 -20.90 -2.38
CA GLY A 109 -0.50 -22.20 -2.47
C GLY A 109 -1.52 -22.48 -1.35
N LYS A 110 -1.66 -21.57 -0.37
CA LYS A 110 -2.50 -21.75 0.82
C LYS A 110 -3.53 -20.62 0.96
N PRO A 111 -4.74 -20.91 1.45
CA PRO A 111 -5.72 -19.90 1.82
C PRO A 111 -5.15 -18.87 2.80
N THR A 112 -5.59 -17.63 2.65
CA THR A 112 -5.19 -16.49 3.48
C THR A 112 -6.41 -15.82 4.11
N ILE A 113 -6.31 -15.48 5.39
CA ILE A 113 -7.31 -14.71 6.13
C ILE A 113 -6.67 -13.41 6.61
N ALA A 114 -7.23 -12.27 6.23
CA ALA A 114 -6.97 -10.99 6.86
C ALA A 114 -7.81 -10.89 8.15
N ARG A 115 -7.12 -10.88 9.30
CA ARG A 115 -7.72 -10.55 10.60
C ARG A 115 -7.60 -9.05 10.80
N LEU A 116 -8.71 -8.33 10.64
CA LEU A 116 -8.72 -6.87 10.66
C LEU A 116 -9.08 -6.35 12.04
N ASN A 117 -8.18 -5.58 12.66
CA ASN A 117 -8.39 -4.88 13.93
C ASN A 117 -8.15 -3.37 13.74
N GLY A 118 -8.99 -2.53 14.34
CA GLY A 118 -8.85 -1.07 14.25
C GLY A 118 -8.67 -0.54 12.82
N LEU A 119 -7.69 0.34 12.60
CA LEU A 119 -7.45 1.00 11.32
C LEU A 119 -6.89 0.07 10.22
N VAL A 120 -7.49 0.16 9.03
CA VAL A 120 -7.08 -0.53 7.80
C VAL A 120 -6.98 0.51 6.68
N VAL A 121 -5.79 1.08 6.47
CA VAL A 121 -5.63 2.32 5.68
C VAL A 121 -4.63 2.17 4.55
N GLY A 122 -4.95 2.65 3.34
CA GLY A 122 -4.05 2.67 2.18
C GLY A 122 -3.43 1.30 1.90
N ALA A 123 -2.09 1.21 1.92
CA ALA A 123 -1.38 -0.06 1.76
C ALA A 123 -1.82 -1.18 2.74
N GLY A 124 -2.42 -0.83 3.88
CA GLY A 124 -3.08 -1.78 4.77
C GLY A 124 -4.36 -2.37 4.20
N ASN A 125 -5.21 -1.56 3.57
CA ASN A 125 -6.38 -2.07 2.86
C ASN A 125 -5.96 -2.84 1.60
N GLU A 126 -4.95 -2.36 0.87
CA GLU A 126 -4.39 -3.09 -0.27
C GLU A 126 -3.86 -4.48 0.16
N LEU A 127 -3.20 -4.58 1.32
CA LEU A 127 -2.77 -5.86 1.91
C LEU A 127 -3.97 -6.76 2.29
N ALA A 128 -5.03 -6.19 2.87
CA ALA A 128 -6.25 -6.92 3.20
C ALA A 128 -6.93 -7.46 1.93
N LEU A 129 -7.02 -6.64 0.88
CA LEU A 129 -7.57 -7.01 -0.43
C LEU A 129 -6.78 -8.12 -1.12
N ALA A 130 -5.47 -8.25 -0.85
CA ALA A 130 -4.68 -9.34 -1.40
C ALA A 130 -5.07 -10.71 -0.82
N CYS A 131 -5.54 -10.74 0.43
CA CYS A 131 -5.99 -11.97 1.09
C CYS A 131 -7.26 -12.54 0.43
N ASP A 132 -7.57 -13.81 0.74
CA ASP A 132 -8.75 -14.49 0.18
C ASP A 132 -10.02 -14.21 0.98
N LEU A 133 -9.89 -14.14 2.31
CA LEU A 133 -10.96 -13.87 3.25
C LEU A 133 -10.59 -12.73 4.18
N ALA A 134 -11.59 -11.97 4.64
CA ALA A 134 -11.44 -10.93 5.64
C ALA A 134 -12.46 -11.10 6.76
N ILE A 135 -11.98 -11.07 8.01
CA ILE A 135 -12.81 -11.07 9.22
C ILE A 135 -12.38 -9.88 10.06
N ALA A 136 -13.34 -9.06 10.48
CA ALA A 136 -13.09 -7.79 11.14
C ALA A 136 -13.76 -7.67 12.50
N GLY A 137 -13.12 -6.91 13.39
CA GLY A 137 -13.80 -6.31 14.54
C GLY A 137 -14.83 -5.27 14.09
N ASP A 138 -15.83 -5.02 14.92
CA ASP A 138 -16.84 -3.97 14.73
C ASP A 138 -16.26 -2.55 14.87
N ASP A 139 -15.06 -2.43 15.47
CA ASP A 139 -14.27 -1.22 15.59
C ASP A 139 -13.42 -0.90 14.35
N VAL A 140 -13.44 -1.76 13.32
CA VAL A 140 -12.64 -1.57 12.12
C VAL A 140 -13.15 -0.40 11.27
N VAL A 141 -12.21 0.41 10.81
CA VAL A 141 -12.43 1.46 9.82
C VAL A 141 -11.45 1.26 8.68
N ILE A 142 -12.00 1.09 7.46
CA ILE A 142 -11.23 1.01 6.22
C ILE A 142 -11.16 2.41 5.61
N ARG A 143 -10.00 2.79 5.07
CA ARG A 143 -9.88 4.07 4.35
C ARG A 143 -8.81 4.02 3.27
N GLU A 144 -9.10 4.57 2.11
CA GLU A 144 -8.09 4.88 1.09
C GLU A 144 -7.69 6.33 1.19
N VAL A 145 -6.38 6.62 1.22
CA VAL A 145 -5.88 7.98 1.50
C VAL A 145 -4.87 8.50 0.48
N GLY A 146 -4.50 7.70 -0.54
CA GLY A 146 -3.46 8.07 -1.50
C GLY A 146 -3.62 9.49 -2.04
N PRO A 147 -4.75 9.82 -2.70
CA PRO A 147 -4.99 11.16 -3.24
C PRO A 147 -4.96 12.29 -2.20
N LEU A 148 -5.28 12.02 -0.93
CA LEU A 148 -5.25 13.01 0.14
C LEU A 148 -3.84 13.37 0.62
N VAL A 149 -2.86 12.48 0.41
CA VAL A 149 -1.48 12.66 0.88
C VAL A 149 -0.48 12.88 -0.26
N GLY A 150 -0.99 13.20 -1.47
CA GLY A 150 -0.16 13.38 -2.66
C GLY A 150 0.44 12.07 -3.19
N SER A 151 -0.24 10.94 -2.97
CA SER A 151 0.17 9.62 -3.46
C SER A 151 -0.87 9.06 -4.44
N VAL A 152 -0.45 8.10 -5.26
CA VAL A 152 -1.33 7.41 -6.20
C VAL A 152 -1.82 6.11 -5.55
N SER A 153 -3.11 6.01 -5.23
CA SER A 153 -3.75 4.74 -4.86
C SER A 153 -3.89 3.88 -6.11
N GLY A 154 -2.89 3.05 -6.41
CA GLY A 154 -2.76 2.38 -7.69
C GLY A 154 -2.59 0.86 -7.64
N ILE A 155 -2.19 0.29 -6.50
CA ILE A 155 -1.65 -1.07 -6.43
C ILE A 155 -2.52 -1.93 -5.50
N GLY A 156 -3.41 -2.70 -6.09
CA GLY A 156 -4.32 -3.63 -5.41
C GLY A 156 -5.73 -3.08 -5.37
N VAL A 157 -5.90 -1.85 -4.85
CA VAL A 157 -7.23 -1.26 -4.71
C VAL A 157 -7.92 -1.00 -6.06
N THR A 158 -7.18 -0.49 -7.05
CA THR A 158 -7.78 -0.20 -8.38
C THR A 158 -8.06 -1.46 -9.19
N GLN A 159 -7.35 -2.56 -8.92
CA GLN A 159 -7.54 -3.84 -9.60
C GLN A 159 -8.63 -4.70 -8.94
N TRP A 160 -8.69 -4.75 -7.61
CA TRP A 160 -9.48 -5.74 -6.89
C TRP A 160 -10.74 -5.17 -6.24
N LEU A 161 -10.72 -3.93 -5.77
CA LEU A 161 -11.88 -3.35 -5.09
C LEU A 161 -13.14 -3.32 -6.00
N PRO A 162 -13.06 -2.94 -7.29
CA PRO A 162 -14.22 -3.01 -8.18
C PRO A 162 -14.77 -4.42 -8.39
N LEU A 163 -13.92 -5.45 -8.33
CA LEU A 163 -14.34 -6.85 -8.44
C LEU A 163 -15.11 -7.33 -7.20
N MET A 164 -14.85 -6.72 -6.03
CA MET A 164 -15.44 -7.11 -4.76
C MET A 164 -16.72 -6.36 -4.44
N ILE A 165 -16.73 -5.03 -4.61
CA ILE A 165 -17.86 -4.17 -4.20
C ILE A 165 -18.56 -3.46 -5.36
N GLY A 166 -18.14 -3.70 -6.59
CA GLY A 166 -18.65 -3.04 -7.79
C GLY A 166 -18.05 -1.65 -8.01
N ASP A 167 -18.14 -1.19 -9.26
CA ASP A 167 -17.44 0.01 -9.76
C ASP A 167 -17.76 1.29 -8.98
N ARG A 168 -19.04 1.61 -8.76
CA ARG A 168 -19.43 2.89 -8.12
C ARG A 168 -18.96 3.00 -6.67
N ARG A 169 -19.11 1.93 -5.89
CA ARG A 169 -18.65 1.89 -4.49
C ARG A 169 -17.13 1.91 -4.40
N ALA A 170 -16.45 1.20 -5.31
CA ALA A 170 -14.99 1.26 -5.38
C ALA A 170 -14.51 2.70 -5.67
N ARG A 171 -15.14 3.40 -6.62
CA ARG A 171 -14.86 4.81 -6.91
C ARG A 171 -15.13 5.72 -5.71
N GLU A 172 -16.23 5.50 -5.00
CA GLU A 172 -16.56 6.25 -3.78
C GLU A 172 -15.42 6.13 -2.75
N VAL A 173 -14.97 4.91 -2.47
CA VAL A 173 -13.86 4.64 -1.53
C VAL A 173 -12.56 5.32 -1.96
N VAL A 174 -12.14 5.16 -3.23
CA VAL A 174 -10.82 5.66 -3.68
C VAL A 174 -10.80 7.15 -4.02
N LEU A 175 -11.92 7.73 -4.48
CA LEU A 175 -11.97 9.12 -4.93
C LEU A 175 -12.39 10.08 -3.82
N LEU A 176 -13.26 9.65 -2.90
CA LEU A 176 -13.69 10.48 -1.78
C LEU A 176 -12.81 10.28 -0.55
N SER A 177 -12.14 9.13 -0.44
CA SER A 177 -11.23 8.84 0.67
C SER A 177 -11.86 9.00 2.05
N GLU A 178 -13.14 8.66 2.15
CA GLU A 178 -13.93 8.69 3.39
C GLU A 178 -13.74 7.41 4.20
N ASP A 179 -14.03 7.50 5.50
CA ASP A 179 -14.01 6.34 6.39
C ASP A 179 -15.12 5.37 5.98
N LEU A 180 -14.76 4.11 5.77
CA LEU A 180 -15.68 3.00 5.50
C LEU A 180 -15.78 2.11 6.75
N PRO A 181 -16.88 2.21 7.52
CA PRO A 181 -17.08 1.39 8.72
C PRO A 181 -17.20 -0.09 8.38
N ALA A 182 -16.77 -0.96 9.31
CA ALA A 182 -16.80 -2.42 9.17
C ALA A 182 -18.17 -2.97 8.71
N ALA A 183 -19.26 -2.46 9.29
CA ALA A 183 -20.62 -2.88 8.95
C ALA A 183 -20.95 -2.60 7.47
N THR A 184 -20.67 -1.39 6.99
CA THR A 184 -20.89 -1.03 5.58
C THR A 184 -19.99 -1.86 4.65
N ALA A 185 -18.72 -2.07 5.01
CA ALA A 185 -17.81 -2.90 4.24
C ALA A 185 -18.29 -4.36 4.14
N HIS A 186 -18.84 -4.91 5.22
CA HIS A 186 -19.48 -6.23 5.22
C HIS A 186 -20.72 -6.26 4.32
N ASP A 187 -21.61 -5.28 4.45
CA ASP A 187 -22.83 -5.19 3.64
C ASP A 187 -22.54 -5.04 2.14
N TRP A 188 -21.40 -4.46 1.79
CA TRP A 188 -20.95 -4.34 0.41
C TRP A 188 -20.24 -5.59 -0.12
N GLY A 189 -19.91 -6.55 0.75
CA GLY A 189 -19.19 -7.78 0.39
C GLY A 189 -17.67 -7.67 0.43
N LEU A 190 -17.12 -6.58 0.96
CA LEU A 190 -15.67 -6.41 1.13
C LEU A 190 -15.11 -7.24 2.30
N ILE A 191 -15.92 -7.42 3.35
CA ILE A 191 -15.57 -8.20 4.55
C ILE A 191 -16.53 -9.38 4.65
N ASN A 192 -16.01 -10.59 4.86
CA ASN A 192 -16.84 -11.80 4.95
C ASN A 192 -17.62 -11.88 6.26
N LYS A 193 -17.06 -11.36 7.35
CA LYS A 193 -17.69 -11.40 8.68
C LYS A 193 -17.19 -10.25 9.57
N VAL A 194 -18.13 -9.60 10.25
CA VAL A 194 -17.85 -8.64 11.33
C VAL A 194 -18.35 -9.23 12.64
N VAL A 195 -17.57 -9.09 13.70
CA VAL A 195 -17.89 -9.53 15.07
C VAL A 195 -17.46 -8.46 16.07
N PRO A 196 -17.98 -8.46 17.31
CA PRO A 196 -17.40 -7.62 18.37
C PRO A 196 -15.88 -7.79 18.43
N ALA A 197 -15.13 -6.70 18.59
CA ALA A 197 -13.66 -6.73 18.56
C ALA A 197 -13.06 -7.76 19.55
N ALA A 198 -13.70 -7.98 20.70
CA ALA A 198 -13.30 -8.98 21.70
C ALA A 198 -13.46 -10.44 21.23
N GLU A 199 -14.30 -10.70 20.22
CA GLU A 199 -14.57 -12.03 19.67
C GLU A 199 -13.78 -12.31 18.39
N LEU A 200 -13.04 -11.33 17.87
CA LEU A 200 -12.33 -11.40 16.59
C LEU A 200 -11.43 -12.63 16.47
N ASP A 201 -10.60 -12.89 17.48
CA ASP A 201 -9.67 -14.04 17.48
C ASP A 201 -10.43 -15.36 17.38
N SER A 202 -11.51 -15.51 18.15
CA SER A 202 -12.33 -16.72 18.15
C SER A 202 -13.02 -16.95 16.80
N ALA A 203 -13.44 -15.87 16.12
CA ALA A 203 -14.06 -15.93 14.81
C ALA A 203 -13.06 -16.31 13.72
N VAL A 204 -11.84 -15.77 13.77
CA VAL A 204 -10.73 -16.12 12.86
C VAL A 204 -10.31 -17.56 13.06
N ASP A 205 -10.09 -18.00 14.31
CA ASP A 205 -9.73 -19.38 14.61
C ASP A 205 -10.83 -20.36 14.16
N ALA A 206 -12.11 -19.98 14.25
CA ALA A 206 -13.20 -20.80 13.73
C ALA A 206 -13.18 -20.94 12.20
N ALA A 207 -12.89 -19.85 11.47
CA ALA A 207 -12.74 -19.91 10.02
C ALA A 207 -11.50 -20.72 9.61
N ALA A 208 -10.38 -20.52 10.30
CA ALA A 208 -9.15 -21.26 10.09
C ALA A 208 -9.35 -22.77 10.29
N ARG A 209 -10.01 -23.19 11.38
CA ARG A 209 -10.34 -24.61 11.62
C ARG A 209 -11.14 -25.23 10.49
N ARG A 210 -12.10 -24.49 9.91
CA ARG A 210 -12.88 -24.96 8.76
C ARG A 210 -12.03 -25.16 7.50
N LEU A 211 -10.99 -24.35 7.31
CA LEU A 211 -10.06 -24.51 6.18
C LEU A 211 -9.10 -25.67 6.41
N THR A 212 -8.66 -25.88 7.65
CA THR A 212 -7.85 -27.04 8.03
C THR A 212 -8.61 -28.37 7.86
N ASP A 213 -9.93 -28.37 8.01
CA ASP A 213 -10.81 -29.53 7.79
C ASP A 213 -11.24 -29.69 6.31
N THR A 214 -10.28 -29.59 5.39
CA THR A 214 -10.51 -29.76 3.94
C THR A 214 -9.38 -30.55 3.28
N PHE A 215 -9.59 -30.97 2.02
CA PHE A 215 -8.52 -31.58 1.23
C PHE A 215 -7.53 -30.51 0.75
N PRO A 216 -6.25 -30.54 1.18
CA PRO A 216 -5.31 -29.43 0.95
C PRO A 216 -5.04 -29.16 -0.55
N GLU A 217 -4.81 -30.22 -1.33
CA GLU A 217 -4.54 -30.07 -2.77
C GLU A 217 -5.77 -29.58 -3.55
N SER A 218 -6.96 -30.11 -3.22
CA SER A 218 -8.20 -29.65 -3.86
C SER A 218 -8.50 -28.19 -3.53
N LEU A 219 -8.26 -27.78 -2.28
CA LEU A 219 -8.43 -26.40 -1.86
C LEU A 219 -7.42 -25.48 -2.56
N ARG A 220 -6.16 -25.89 -2.68
CA ARG A 220 -5.13 -25.16 -3.43
C ARG A 220 -5.52 -24.92 -4.88
N PHE A 221 -5.94 -25.97 -5.61
CA PHE A 221 -6.38 -25.83 -6.99
C PHE A 221 -7.62 -24.95 -7.13
N THR A 222 -8.60 -25.14 -6.23
CA THR A 222 -9.82 -24.33 -6.22
C THR A 222 -9.49 -22.85 -6.01
N ARG A 223 -8.63 -22.54 -5.03
CA ARG A 223 -8.15 -21.18 -4.77
C ARG A 223 -7.47 -20.57 -6.00
N ALA A 224 -6.56 -21.31 -6.64
CA ALA A 224 -5.86 -20.82 -7.83
C ALA A 224 -6.80 -20.50 -9.00
N LEU A 225 -7.90 -21.26 -9.15
CA LEU A 225 -8.93 -21.01 -10.16
C LEU A 225 -9.82 -19.81 -9.79
N VAL A 226 -10.19 -19.65 -8.53
CA VAL A 226 -10.96 -18.48 -8.05
C VAL A 226 -10.15 -17.19 -8.23
N ASN A 227 -8.83 -17.24 -7.99
CA ASN A 227 -7.95 -16.08 -8.11
C ASN A 227 -7.65 -15.65 -9.55
N GLN A 228 -8.13 -16.36 -10.58
CA GLN A 228 -7.90 -15.99 -11.99
C GLN A 228 -8.37 -14.57 -12.32
N ALA A 229 -9.52 -14.14 -11.79
CA ALA A 229 -10.01 -12.77 -12.02
C ALA A 229 -9.11 -11.72 -11.36
N LYS A 230 -8.67 -11.97 -10.12
CA LYS A 230 -7.72 -11.09 -9.40
C LYS A 230 -6.38 -11.02 -10.13
N GLU A 231 -5.87 -12.15 -10.61
CA GLU A 231 -4.62 -12.25 -11.38
C GLU A 231 -4.71 -11.52 -12.72
N ALA A 232 -5.81 -11.67 -13.45
CA ALA A 232 -6.01 -10.99 -14.72
C ALA A 232 -6.02 -9.45 -14.55
N ALA A 233 -6.74 -8.95 -13.54
CA ALA A 233 -6.77 -7.53 -13.22
C ALA A 233 -5.41 -7.02 -12.69
N TRP A 234 -4.72 -7.82 -11.88
CA TRP A 234 -3.38 -7.51 -11.37
C TRP A 234 -2.36 -7.39 -12.51
N ALA A 235 -2.30 -8.39 -13.38
CA ALA A 235 -1.40 -8.42 -14.53
C ALA A 235 -1.66 -7.29 -15.53
N SER A 236 -2.90 -6.82 -15.64
CA SER A 236 -3.26 -5.79 -16.61
C SER A 236 -2.74 -4.39 -16.25
N SER A 237 -2.52 -4.09 -14.97
CA SER A 237 -2.28 -2.69 -14.56
C SER A 237 -1.40 -2.48 -13.33
N ALA A 238 -1.11 -3.48 -12.50
CA ALA A 238 -0.34 -3.26 -11.27
C ALA A 238 1.08 -2.71 -11.54
N ALA A 239 1.77 -3.23 -12.56
CA ALA A 239 3.08 -2.74 -12.95
C ALA A 239 3.02 -1.29 -13.47
N LEU A 240 2.03 -0.97 -14.31
CA LEU A 240 1.81 0.39 -14.82
C LEU A 240 1.51 1.36 -13.69
N ALA A 241 0.63 0.98 -12.75
CA ALA A 241 0.32 1.76 -11.58
C ALA A 241 1.56 2.00 -10.70
N GLY A 242 2.44 0.99 -10.60
CA GLY A 242 3.72 1.13 -9.93
C GLY A 242 4.65 2.16 -10.58
N GLU A 243 4.76 2.17 -11.90
CA GLU A 243 5.54 3.17 -12.62
C GLU A 243 4.94 4.58 -12.45
N TRP A 244 3.62 4.73 -12.48
CA TRP A 244 2.95 6.01 -12.21
C TRP A 244 3.20 6.52 -10.81
N LEU A 245 3.09 5.63 -9.81
CA LEU A 245 3.40 5.95 -8.42
C LEU A 245 4.87 6.38 -8.27
N ALA A 246 5.80 5.67 -8.91
CA ALA A 246 7.22 6.00 -8.88
C ALA A 246 7.53 7.35 -9.54
N ILE A 247 7.02 7.61 -10.74
CA ILE A 247 7.26 8.87 -11.46
C ILE A 247 6.63 10.05 -10.72
N HIS A 248 5.38 9.91 -10.28
CA HIS A 248 4.66 10.96 -9.57
C HIS A 248 5.30 11.30 -8.22
N SER A 249 6.01 10.36 -7.59
CA SER A 249 6.67 10.57 -6.30
C SER A 249 7.63 11.77 -6.26
N GLY A 250 8.21 12.15 -7.41
CA GLY A 250 9.08 13.32 -7.52
C GLY A 250 8.35 14.65 -7.75
N SER A 251 7.02 14.66 -7.87
CA SER A 251 6.24 15.86 -8.17
C SER A 251 6.16 16.82 -6.97
N VAL A 252 5.85 18.09 -7.26
CA VAL A 252 5.61 19.09 -6.20
C VAL A 252 4.36 18.75 -5.40
N GLU A 253 3.36 18.14 -6.04
CA GLU A 253 2.13 17.69 -5.40
C GLU A 253 2.44 16.63 -4.33
N THR A 254 3.22 15.60 -4.67
CA THR A 254 3.69 14.59 -3.71
C THR A 254 4.45 15.24 -2.56
N ARG A 255 5.41 16.12 -2.89
CA ARG A 255 6.22 16.80 -1.86
C ARG A 255 5.34 17.65 -0.93
N ARG A 256 4.34 18.35 -1.45
CA ARG A 256 3.42 19.17 -0.64
C ARG A 256 2.49 18.30 0.21
N GLY A 257 1.94 17.23 -0.35
CA GLY A 257 1.06 16.29 0.35
C GLY A 257 1.78 15.61 1.52
N MET A 258 2.91 14.95 1.24
CA MET A 258 3.70 14.26 2.27
C MET A 258 4.30 15.22 3.29
N GLY A 259 4.85 16.36 2.82
CA GLY A 259 5.40 17.37 3.71
C GLY A 259 4.35 17.88 4.70
N SER A 260 3.14 18.16 4.21
CA SER A 260 2.04 18.61 5.08
C SER A 260 1.61 17.54 6.08
N PHE A 261 1.59 16.26 5.67
CA PHE A 261 1.33 15.14 6.58
C PHE A 261 2.38 15.04 7.70
N ILE A 262 3.67 15.08 7.34
CA ILE A 262 4.79 14.99 8.28
C ILE A 262 4.80 16.18 9.24
N GLU A 263 4.55 17.39 8.71
CA GLU A 263 4.49 18.64 9.46
C GLU A 263 3.16 18.83 10.21
N LYS A 264 2.21 17.90 10.04
CA LYS A 264 0.86 17.92 10.64
C LYS A 264 0.10 19.22 10.36
N ARG A 265 0.16 19.69 9.12
CA ARG A 265 -0.57 20.87 8.64
C ARG A 265 -1.54 20.51 7.51
N PRO A 266 -2.58 21.31 7.26
CA PRO A 266 -3.48 21.06 6.14
C PRO A 266 -2.78 21.27 4.79
N VAL A 267 -3.22 20.52 3.78
CA VAL A 267 -2.86 20.74 2.37
C VAL A 267 -3.85 21.73 1.75
N ASP A 268 -3.34 22.78 1.12
CA ASP A 268 -4.15 23.69 0.32
C ASP A 268 -4.29 23.19 -1.12
N HIS A 269 -5.35 22.40 -1.34
CA HIS A 269 -5.67 21.87 -2.66
C HIS A 269 -6.15 22.96 -3.64
N ALA A 270 -6.71 24.07 -3.14
CA ALA A 270 -7.16 25.16 -3.99
C ALA A 270 -5.95 25.90 -4.58
N GLU A 271 -4.94 26.19 -3.76
CA GLU A 271 -3.68 26.79 -4.22
C GLU A 271 -3.03 25.94 -5.33
N LEU A 272 -2.98 24.62 -5.17
CA LEU A 272 -2.43 23.71 -6.20
C LEU A 272 -3.17 23.85 -7.55
N ARG A 273 -4.51 23.89 -7.51
CA ARG A 273 -5.34 24.06 -8.71
C ARG A 273 -5.20 25.44 -9.33
N GLU A 274 -5.14 26.48 -8.53
CA GLU A 274 -4.96 27.86 -8.98
C GLU A 274 -3.61 28.03 -9.69
N ARG A 275 -2.54 27.46 -9.14
CA ARG A 275 -1.22 27.44 -9.78
C ARG A 275 -1.25 26.73 -11.12
N ALA A 276 -1.83 25.52 -11.16
CA ALA A 276 -1.99 24.78 -12.42
C ALA A 276 -2.80 25.59 -13.47
N ALA A 277 -3.85 26.32 -13.04
CA ALA A 277 -4.65 27.17 -13.93
C ALA A 277 -3.87 28.37 -14.51
N ARG A 278 -2.77 28.78 -13.86
CA ARG A 278 -1.84 29.81 -14.36
C ARG A 278 -0.65 29.24 -15.14
N ASP A 279 -0.74 27.97 -15.55
CA ASP A 279 0.36 27.23 -16.20
C ASP A 279 1.61 27.06 -15.31
N GLU A 280 1.45 27.23 -14.00
CA GLU A 280 2.46 26.86 -13.00
C GLU A 280 2.24 25.39 -12.61
N SER A 281 2.48 24.50 -13.57
CA SER A 281 2.23 23.07 -13.41
C SER A 281 2.98 22.51 -12.18
N PRO A 282 2.34 21.64 -11.36
CA PRO A 282 2.98 21.03 -10.20
C PRO A 282 4.15 20.10 -10.57
N GLU A 283 4.25 19.67 -11.83
CA GLU A 283 5.39 18.95 -12.36
C GLU A 283 6.62 19.85 -12.53
N PHE A 284 6.42 21.15 -12.76
CA PHE A 284 7.48 22.14 -12.98
C PHE A 284 7.35 23.33 -12.01
N PRO A 285 7.86 23.23 -10.77
CA PRO A 285 7.72 24.29 -9.75
C PRO A 285 8.26 25.66 -10.18
N HIS A 286 9.16 25.68 -11.16
CA HIS A 286 9.83 26.86 -11.70
C HIS A 286 9.55 27.06 -13.21
N GLY A 287 8.46 26.47 -13.71
CA GLY A 287 8.13 26.44 -15.13
C GLY A 287 8.97 25.43 -15.93
N PRO A 288 8.57 25.14 -17.18
CA PRO A 288 9.22 24.15 -18.01
C PRO A 288 10.67 24.57 -18.36
N PRO A 289 11.60 23.60 -18.54
CA PRO A 289 13.00 23.87 -18.85
C PRO A 289 13.19 24.20 -20.34
N VAL A 290 12.63 25.32 -20.80
CA VAL A 290 12.66 25.73 -22.21
C VAL A 290 13.57 26.93 -22.47
N GLY A 291 14.06 27.58 -21.43
CA GLY A 291 14.90 28.76 -21.52
C GLY A 291 16.36 28.43 -21.90
N SER A 292 17.03 29.39 -22.53
CA SER A 292 18.47 29.32 -22.79
C SER A 292 19.15 30.64 -22.46
N CYS A 293 20.35 30.59 -21.89
CA CYS A 293 21.12 31.80 -21.57
C CYS A 293 21.80 32.34 -22.82
N PRO A 294 21.51 33.60 -23.24
CA PRO A 294 22.16 34.20 -24.42
C PRO A 294 23.64 34.49 -24.18
N SER A 295 24.07 34.63 -22.91
CA SER A 295 25.45 34.99 -22.57
C SER A 295 26.41 33.80 -22.56
N CYS A 296 25.97 32.63 -22.07
CA CYS A 296 26.84 31.46 -21.91
C CYS A 296 26.33 30.20 -22.62
N GLY A 297 25.17 30.27 -23.28
CA GLY A 297 24.59 29.16 -24.04
C GLY A 297 23.99 28.04 -23.19
N THR A 298 23.91 28.17 -21.86
CA THR A 298 23.28 27.16 -20.99
C THR A 298 21.82 26.97 -21.40
N ALA A 299 21.45 25.75 -21.76
CA ALA A 299 20.09 25.34 -22.13
C ALA A 299 19.29 24.84 -20.90
N ASP A 300 18.03 24.48 -21.13
CA ASP A 300 17.12 23.85 -20.16
C ASP A 300 16.88 24.69 -18.90
N LEU A 301 16.94 26.01 -19.02
CA LEU A 301 16.67 26.93 -17.91
C LEU A 301 15.15 26.98 -17.66
N PRO A 302 14.71 26.95 -16.38
CA PRO A 302 13.29 27.06 -16.07
C PRO A 302 12.72 28.38 -16.57
N ALA A 303 11.56 28.34 -17.22
CA ALA A 303 10.95 29.51 -17.86
C ALA A 303 10.72 30.69 -16.90
N THR A 304 10.54 30.44 -15.59
CA THR A 304 10.31 31.51 -14.61
C THR A 304 11.61 32.14 -14.07
N PHE A 305 12.79 31.68 -14.48
CA PHE A 305 14.05 32.20 -13.96
C PHE A 305 14.41 33.54 -14.62
N ARG A 306 14.71 34.54 -13.78
CA ARG A 306 15.19 35.86 -14.23
C ARG A 306 16.71 35.91 -14.45
N TRP A 307 17.45 35.01 -13.84
CA TRP A 307 18.92 35.01 -13.86
C TRP A 307 19.44 33.62 -14.23
N CYS A 308 20.51 33.59 -15.02
CA CYS A 308 21.19 32.35 -15.37
C CYS A 308 21.91 31.79 -14.13
N GLY A 309 21.53 30.61 -13.68
CA GLY A 309 22.18 29.94 -12.54
C GLY A 309 23.66 29.54 -12.79
N ALA A 310 24.12 29.53 -14.04
CA ALA A 310 25.49 29.17 -14.40
C ALA A 310 26.45 30.38 -14.44
N CYS A 311 26.06 31.49 -15.07
CA CYS A 311 26.94 32.65 -15.28
C CYS A 311 26.44 33.95 -14.63
N GLY A 312 25.26 33.96 -14.01
CA GLY A 312 24.68 35.13 -13.34
C GLY A 312 24.12 36.21 -14.29
N ALA A 313 24.09 35.98 -15.61
CA ALA A 313 23.51 36.93 -16.56
C ALA A 313 21.98 37.02 -16.41
N GLU A 314 21.41 38.20 -16.68
CA GLU A 314 19.94 38.37 -16.73
C GLU A 314 19.39 37.59 -17.95
N LEU A 315 18.38 36.77 -17.71
CA LEU A 315 17.61 36.09 -18.77
C LEU A 315 16.53 37.06 -19.24
N ALA A 316 16.40 37.25 -20.55
CA ALA A 316 15.35 38.10 -21.10
C ALA A 316 13.98 37.58 -20.61
N ALA A 317 13.16 38.47 -20.05
CA ALA A 317 11.82 38.13 -19.63
C ALA A 317 11.03 37.65 -20.86
N SER A 318 10.61 36.38 -20.85
CA SER A 318 9.64 35.83 -21.80
C SER A 318 8.24 36.32 -21.49
#